data_AF-A0A6V7HPK3-F1
#
_entry.id   AF-A0A6V7HPK3-F1
#
_cell.length_a   1.000
_cell.length_b   1.000
_cell.length_c   1.000
_cell.angle_alpha   90.00
_cell.angle_beta   90.00
_cell.angle_gamma   90.00
#
_symmetry.space_group_name_H-M   'P 1'
#
loop_
_entity.id
_entity.type
_entity.pdbx_description
1 polymer ?
#
loop_
_entity_poly.entity_id
_entity_poly.type
_entity_poly.pdbx_seq_one_letter_code
_entity_poly.pdbx_strand_id
1 'polypeptide(L)' 'GLCVNDLITEFGSINFHNYKSLKDIGNLVANCRNKPINVRIKRNKGNWFVFKLIPKPWEGKGLLGCEIVPLETVER' A
#
# COMPACT_ATOMS: atom_id res chain seq x y z
N GLY A 1 -6.03 -7.06 8.01
CA GLY A 1 -5.51 -5.77 7.55
C GLY A 1 -4.04 -5.90 7.20
N LEU A 2 -3.36 -4.77 6.96
CA LEU A 2 -1.91 -4.71 6.77
C LEU A 2 -1.18 -5.12 8.05
N CYS A 3 -0.10 -5.87 7.89
CA CYS A 3 0.82 -6.27 8.94
C CYS A 3 2.25 -5.90 8.56
N VAL A 4 3.13 -5.81 9.55
CA VAL A 4 4.56 -5.60 9.33
C VAL A 4 5.10 -6.72 8.43
N ASN A 5 5.98 -6.36 7.49
CA ASN A 5 6.59 -7.24 6.48
C ASN A 5 5.65 -7.74 5.37
N ASP A 6 4.47 -7.14 5.21
CA ASP A 6 3.65 -7.38 4.01
C ASP A 6 4.28 -6.77 2.77
N LEU A 7 4.42 -7.57 1.71
CA LEU A 7 4.79 -7.07 0.40
C LEU A 7 3.52 -6.62 -0.33
N ILE A 8 3.36 -5.32 -0.54
CA ILE A 8 2.28 -4.76 -1.36
C ILE A 8 2.63 -4.99 -2.83
N THR A 9 1.77 -5.70 -3.55
CA THR A 9 1.94 -5.94 -5.00
C THR A 9 1.02 -5.08 -5.85
N GLU A 10 -0.16 -4.72 -5.31
CA GLU A 10 -1.11 -3.80 -5.93
C GLU A 10 -1.75 -2.93 -4.85
N PHE A 11 -1.86 -1.63 -5.12
CA PHE A 11 -2.48 -0.64 -4.25
C PHE A 11 -3.42 0.23 -5.09
N GLY A 12 -4.70 -0.13 -5.12
CA GLY A 12 -5.71 0.46 -5.99
C GLY A 12 -5.36 0.24 -7.46
N SER A 13 -5.15 1.33 -8.19
CA SER A 13 -4.72 1.30 -9.59
C SER A 13 -3.20 1.19 -9.77
N ILE A 14 -2.43 1.24 -8.69
CA ILE A 14 -0.97 1.21 -8.73
C ILE A 14 -0.47 -0.23 -8.57
N ASN A 15 0.42 -0.66 -9.45
CA ASN A 15 1.08 -1.97 -9.43
C ASN A 15 2.51 -1.84 -9.97
N PHE A 16 3.24 -2.95 -10.05
CA PHE A 16 4.66 -2.95 -10.46
C PHE A 16 4.93 -2.38 -11.86
N HIS A 17 3.94 -2.32 -12.75
CA HIS A 17 4.13 -1.77 -14.10
C HIS A 17 4.07 -0.24 -14.15
N ASN A 18 3.32 0.41 -13.24
CA ASN A 18 3.07 1.85 -13.29
C ASN A 18 3.54 2.62 -12.05
N TYR A 19 4.03 1.91 -11.02
CA TYR A 19 4.63 2.52 -9.84
C TYR A 19 5.95 3.22 -10.21
N LYS A 20 6.06 4.50 -9.86
CA LYS A 20 7.30 5.27 -10.04
C LYS A 20 7.93 5.63 -8.70
N SER A 21 7.13 6.00 -7.72
CA SER A 21 7.62 6.36 -6.39
C SER A 21 6.51 6.32 -5.33
N LEU A 22 6.88 6.41 -4.05
CA LEU A 22 5.92 6.52 -2.95
C LEU A 22 4.97 7.72 -3.09
N LYS A 23 5.33 8.75 -3.89
CA LYS A 23 4.45 9.87 -4.19
C LYS A 23 3.16 9.43 -4.88
N ASP A 24 3.22 8.40 -5.72
CA ASP A 24 2.04 7.87 -6.43
C ASP A 24 1.04 7.27 -5.44
N ILE A 25 1.54 6.49 -4.48
CA ILE A 25 0.74 5.94 -3.37
C ILE A 25 0.14 7.09 -2.56
N GLY A 26 0.94 8.08 -2.16
CA GLY A 26 0.46 9.25 -1.42
C GLY A 26 -0.66 10.01 -2.13
N ASN A 27 -0.49 10.26 -3.44
CA ASN A 27 -1.50 10.93 -4.26
C ASN A 27 -2.80 10.12 -4.35
N LEU A 28 -2.70 8.81 -4.58
CA LEU A 28 -3.86 7.93 -4.64
C LEU A 28 -4.62 7.89 -3.31
N VAL A 29 -3.89 7.77 -2.20
CA VAL A 29 -4.45 7.76 -0.83
C VAL A 29 -5.18 9.06 -0.53
N ALA A 30 -4.60 10.21 -0.91
CA ALA A 30 -5.23 11.51 -0.74
C ALA A 30 -6.53 11.63 -1.58
N ASN A 31 -6.50 11.19 -2.84
CA ASN A 31 -7.66 11.20 -3.74
C ASN A 31 -8.79 10.25 -3.30
N CYS A 32 -8.43 9.18 -2.60
CA CYS A 32 -9.33 8.17 -2.08
C CYS A 32 -9.65 8.35 -0.59
N ARG A 33 -9.51 9.56 -0.03
CA ARG A 33 -9.93 9.83 1.35
C ARG A 33 -11.39 9.43 1.56
N ASN A 34 -11.64 8.64 2.60
CA ASN A 34 -12.93 8.04 2.96
C ASN A 34 -13.54 7.12 1.87
N LYS A 35 -12.74 6.67 0.89
CA LYS A 35 -13.16 5.75 -0.16
C LYS A 35 -12.34 4.45 -0.08
N PRO A 36 -12.93 3.29 -0.36
CA PRO A 36 -12.20 2.03 -0.32
C PRO A 36 -11.17 1.93 -1.45
N ILE A 37 -9.98 1.46 -1.11
CA ILE A 37 -8.90 1.09 -2.03
C ILE A 37 -8.69 -0.42 -1.91
N ASN A 38 -8.71 -1.13 -3.03
CA ASN A 38 -8.34 -2.55 -3.05
C ASN A 38 -6.82 -2.66 -2.90
N VAL A 39 -6.34 -3.45 -1.94
CA VAL A 39 -4.92 -3.69 -1.72
C VAL A 39 -4.66 -5.19 -1.82
N ARG A 40 -3.68 -5.56 -2.64
CA ARG A 40 -3.18 -6.93 -2.77
C ARG A 40 -1.80 -7.01 -2.16
N ILE A 41 -1.62 -7.99 -1.28
CA ILE A 41 -0.35 -8.24 -0.61
C ILE A 41 0.07 -9.70 -0.77
N LYS A 42 1.37 -9.93 -0.62
CA LYS A 42 1.98 -11.21 -0.36
C LYS A 42 2.57 -11.20 1.04
N ARG A 43 2.14 -12.12 1.88
CA ARG A 43 2.62 -12.29 3.27
C ARG A 43 3.32 -13.64 3.39
N ASN A 44 4.49 -13.64 4.02
CA ASN A 44 5.35 -14.82 4.18
C ASN A 44 5.67 -15.49 2.81
N LYS A 45 6.15 -16.74 2.84
CA LYS A 45 6.58 -17.50 1.64
C LYS A 45 5.41 -18.02 0.78
N GLY A 46 4.35 -17.24 0.56
CA GLY A 46 3.38 -17.58 -0.49
C GLY A 46 1.92 -17.19 -0.28
N ASN A 47 1.52 -16.66 0.88
CA ASN A 47 0.11 -16.36 1.12
C ASN A 47 -0.27 -15.02 0.49
N TRP A 48 -1.29 -15.05 -0.37
CA TRP A 48 -1.85 -13.86 -1.00
C TRP A 48 -3.09 -13.41 -0.25
N PHE A 49 -3.18 -12.11 0.00
CA PHE A 49 -4.36 -11.51 0.61
C PHE A 49 -4.83 -10.31 -0.20
N VAL A 50 -6.14 -10.14 -0.28
CA VAL A 50 -6.80 -8.98 -0.87
C VAL A 50 -7.79 -8.44 0.15
N PHE A 51 -7.73 -7.14 0.40
CA PHE A 51 -8.67 -6.46 1.29
C PHE A 51 -8.90 -5.01 0.86
N LYS A 52 -9.93 -4.39 1.42
CA LYS A 52 -10.25 -2.98 1.23
C LYS A 52 -9.65 -2.14 2.36
N LEU A 53 -8.84 -1.16 2.00
CA LEU A 53 -8.31 -0.13 2.89
C LEU A 53 -9.13 1.14 2.70
N ILE A 54 -9.56 1.79 3.78
CA ILE A 54 -10.24 3.09 3.71
C ILE A 54 -9.33 4.14 4.33
N PRO A 55 -8.66 4.99 3.54
CA PRO A 55 -7.83 6.06 4.07
C PRO A 55 -8.67 7.08 4.82
N LYS A 56 -8.30 7.37 6.07
CA LYS A 56 -8.98 8.37 6.89
C LYS A 56 -8.00 9.00 7.88
N PRO A 57 -8.24 10.25 8.30
CA PRO A 57 -7.50 10.83 9.43
C PRO A 57 -7.64 9.94 10.66
N TRP A 58 -6.57 9.90 11.43
CA TRP A 58 -6.47 9.17 12.69
C TRP A 58 -5.57 9.99 13.64
N GLU A 59 -5.39 9.54 14.87
CA GLU A 59 -4.62 10.28 15.88
C GLU A 59 -3.11 10.39 15.57
N GLY A 60 -2.63 9.63 14.57
CA GLY A 60 -1.26 9.67 14.09
C GLY A 60 -1.06 10.41 12.77
N LYS A 61 0.12 10.23 12.17
CA LYS A 61 0.50 10.90 10.93
C LYS A 61 -0.21 10.30 9.71
N GLY A 62 -0.75 11.16 8.84
CA GLY A 62 -1.26 10.76 7.53
C GLY A 62 -2.64 10.09 7.58
N LEU A 63 -2.92 9.21 6.60
CA LEU A 63 -4.26 8.63 6.38
C LEU A 63 -4.31 7.09 6.49
N LEU A 64 -3.15 6.43 6.69
CA LEU A 64 -3.04 4.98 6.58
C LEU A 64 -2.80 4.23 7.89
N GLY A 65 -2.17 4.87 8.89
CA GLY A 65 -1.80 4.16 10.11
C GLY A 65 -0.51 3.34 10.02
N CYS A 66 0.20 3.38 8.89
CA CYS A 66 1.44 2.64 8.69
C CYS A 66 2.43 3.40 7.82
N GLU A 67 3.69 2.97 7.88
CA GLU A 67 4.73 3.39 6.96
C GLU A 67 4.84 2.39 5.81
N ILE A 68 4.87 2.91 4.58
CA ILE A 68 5.13 2.11 3.38
C ILE A 68 6.52 2.49 2.90
N VAL A 69 7.38 1.49 2.77
CA VAL A 69 8.75 1.63 2.29
C VAL A 69 8.88 1.04 0.89
N PRO A 70 9.66 1.65 -0.02
CA PRO A 70 9.93 1.05 -1.31
C PRO A 70 10.78 -0.21 -1.10
N LEU A 71 10.52 -1.24 -1.91
CA LEU A 71 11.42 -2.37 -2.00
C LEU A 71 12.58 -1.96 -2.91
N GLU A 72 13.75 -1.71 -2.34
CA GLU A 72 14.97 -1.57 -3.13
C GLU A 72 15.31 -2.95 -3.70
N THR A 73 15.29 -3.09 -5.02
CA THR A 73 15.85 -4.27 -5.67
C THR A 73 17.35 -4.22 -5.42
N VAL A 74 17.85 -4.98 -4.45
CA VAL A 74 19.28 -5.33 -4.43
C VAL A 74 19.47 -6.27 -5.62
N GLU A 75 19.87 -5.70 -6.76
CA GLU A 75 20.45 -6.48 -7.84
C GLU A 75 21.66 -7.20 -7.24
N ARG A 76 21.57 -8.53 -7.13
CA ARG A 76 22.67 -9.42 -6.78
C ARG A 76 23.38 -9.85 -8.05
#